data_AF-A0A3D2TLJ4-F1
#
_entry.id   AF-A0A3D2TLJ4-F1
#
_cell.length_a   1.000
_cell.length_b   1.000
_cell.length_c   1.000
_cell.angle_alpha   90.00
_cell.angle_beta   90.00
_cell.angle_gamma   90.00
#
_symmetry.space_group_name_H-M   'P 1'
#
loop_
_entity.id
_entity.type
_entity.pdbx_description
1 polymer ?
#
loop_
_entity_poly.entity_id
_entity_poly.type
_entity_poly.pdbx_seq_one_letter_code
_entity_poly.pdbx_strand_id
1 'polypeptide(L)' 'EPFAGVDAATEAAIFELLQTLRSTNKTVLVVHHDLQTVRDYFDYVILLNMRLVAYGPTET' A
#
# COMPACT_ATOMS: atom_id res chain seq x y z
N GLU A 1 -6.65 4.45 -5.32
CA GLU A 1 -7.01 4.32 -3.90
C GLU A 1 -8.09 3.26 -3.76
N PRO A 2 -7.75 2.07 -3.26
CA PRO A 2 -8.71 0.97 -3.12
C PRO A 2 -9.62 1.10 -1.87
N PHE A 3 -9.36 2.06 -0.99
CA PHE A 3 -10.00 2.19 0.33
C PHE A 3 -11.02 3.34 0.42
N ALA A 4 -11.15 4.16 -0.64
CA ALA A 4 -12.06 5.30 -0.64
C ALA A 4 -13.52 4.86 -0.46
N GLY A 5 -14.18 5.35 0.59
CA GLY A 5 -15.60 5.07 0.87
C GLY A 5 -15.89 3.70 1.47
N VAL A 6 -14.85 3.01 1.96
CA VAL A 6 -14.93 1.69 2.59
C VAL A 6 -14.88 1.85 4.12
N ASP A 7 -15.62 1.04 4.87
CA ASP A 7 -15.53 1.07 6.34
C ASP A 7 -14.24 0.39 6.85
N ALA A 8 -13.88 0.68 8.11
CA ALA A 8 -12.64 0.20 8.70
C ALA A 8 -12.51 -1.34 8.73
N ALA A 9 -13.63 -2.06 8.86
CA ALA A 9 -13.62 -3.52 8.88
C ALA A 9 -13.31 -4.08 7.49
N THR A 10 -13.91 -3.49 6.46
CA THR A 10 -13.70 -3.88 5.07
C THR A 10 -12.29 -3.47 4.59
N GLU A 11 -11.79 -2.32 5.02
CA GLU A 11 -10.40 -1.91 4.77
C GLU A 11 -9.39 -2.93 5.35
N ALA A 12 -9.59 -3.34 6.60
CA ALA A 12 -8.76 -4.37 7.23
C ALA A 12 -8.80 -5.71 6.46
N ALA A 13 -9.98 -6.14 6.00
CA ALA A 13 -10.13 -7.36 5.19
C ALA A 13 -9.40 -7.27 3.85
N ILE A 14 -9.41 -6.10 3.20
CA ILE A 14 -8.64 -5.87 1.97
C ILE A 14 -7.14 -5.98 2.27
N PHE A 15 -6.65 -5.34 3.33
CA PHE A 15 -5.23 -5.44 3.70
C PHE A 15 -4.79 -6.87 4.02
N GLU A 16 -5.61 -7.65 4.73
CA GLU A 16 -5.33 -9.06 5.00
C GLU A 16 -5.21 -9.89 3.71
N LEU A 17 -6.10 -9.63 2.73
CA LEU A 17 -6.02 -10.25 1.42
C LEU A 17 -4.72 -9.88 0.69
N LEU A 18 -4.33 -8.60 0.69
CA LEU A 18 -3.10 -8.14 0.05
C LEU A 18 -1.85 -8.77 0.70
N GLN A 19 -1.82 -8.90 2.02
CA GLN A 19 -0.75 -9.60 2.75
C GLN A 19 -0.70 -11.09 2.39
N THR A 20 -1.86 -11.74 2.25
CA THR A 20 -1.96 -13.14 1.83
C THR A 20 -1.42 -13.33 0.41
N LEU A 21 -1.76 -12.43 -0.52
CA LEU A 21 -1.20 -12.48 -1.87
C LEU A 21 0.33 -12.33 -1.84
N ARG A 22 0.85 -11.39 -1.06
CA ARG A 22 2.29 -11.20 -0.87
C ARG A 22 2.97 -12.44 -0.27
N SER A 23 2.37 -13.09 0.73
CA SER A 23 2.92 -14.30 1.34
C SER A 23 2.96 -15.50 0.38
N THR A 24 2.08 -15.52 -0.63
CA THR A 24 2.11 -16.50 -1.74
C THR A 24 3.07 -16.14 -2.88
N ASN A 25 4.05 -15.27 -2.60
CA ASN A 25 5.09 -14.83 -3.54
C ASN A 25 4.54 -14.08 -4.77
N LYS A 26 3.45 -13.32 -4.59
CA LYS A 26 2.92 -12.38 -5.60
C LYS A 26 3.44 -10.97 -5.32
N THR A 27 3.74 -10.23 -6.38
CA THR A 27 3.96 -8.79 -6.30
C THR A 27 2.61 -8.08 -6.30
N VAL A 28 2.38 -7.24 -5.29
CA VAL A 28 1.17 -6.44 -5.13
C VAL A 28 1.54 -4.97 -5.31
N LEU A 29 0.83 -4.27 -6.21
CA LEU A 29 1.01 -2.83 -6.42
C LEU A 29 -0.28 -2.11 -6.01
N VAL A 30 -0.14 -1.13 -5.11
CA VAL A 30 -1.28 -0.36 -4.59
C VAL A 30 -1.07 1.12 -4.87
N VAL A 31 -2.10 1.78 -5.41
CA VAL A 31 -2.15 3.24 -5.50
C VAL A 31 -2.83 3.76 -4.23
N HIS A 32 -2.03 4.30 -3.33
CA HIS A 32 -2.46 4.84 -2.05
C HIS A 32 -2.08 6.32 -1.94
N HIS A 33 -2.89 7.12 -1.25
CA HIS A 33 -2.63 8.55 -1.11
C HIS A 33 -2.33 8.96 0.34
N ASP A 34 -2.71 8.15 1.32
CA ASP A 34 -2.46 8.45 2.73
C ASP A 34 -1.06 7.97 3.13
N LEU A 35 -0.15 8.91 3.30
CA LEU A 35 1.24 8.62 3.68
C LEU A 35 1.39 8.15 5.13
N GLN A 36 0.42 8.39 6.01
CA GLN A 36 0.52 8.00 7.42
C GLN A 36 0.52 6.48 7.57
N THR A 37 -0.29 5.80 6.76
CA THR A 37 -0.45 4.34 6.78
C THR A 37 0.54 3.60 5.89
N VAL A 38 1.35 4.31 5.08
CA VAL A 38 2.27 3.65 4.13
C VAL A 38 3.30 2.76 4.83
N ARG A 39 3.81 3.20 5.98
CA ARG A 39 4.84 2.47 6.75
C ARG A 39 4.30 1.19 7.39
N ASP A 40 3.01 1.13 7.68
CA ASP A 40 2.40 0.00 8.37
C ASP A 40 2.11 -1.16 7.42
N TYR A 41 1.95 -0.87 6.12
CA TYR A 41 1.37 -1.84 5.17
C TYR A 41 2.25 -2.18 3.97
N PHE A 42 3.22 -1.35 3.60
CA PHE A 42 3.99 -1.53 2.37
C PHE A 42 5.47 -1.68 2.63
N ASP A 43 6.11 -2.60 1.91
CA ASP A 43 7.55 -2.84 1.97
C ASP A 43 8.34 -1.73 1.22
N TYR A 44 7.76 -1.17 0.15
CA TYR A 44 8.35 -0.16 -0.74
C TYR A 44 7.34 0.94 -1.08
N VAL A 45 7.84 2.15 -1.36
CA VAL A 45 7.04 3.29 -1.81
C VAL A 45 7.62 3.93 -3.07
N ILE A 46 6.72 4.39 -3.95
CA ILE A 46 7.03 5.23 -5.10
C ILE A 46 6.22 6.52 -4.95
N LEU A 47 6.90 7.67 -4.89
CA LEU A 47 6.26 8.97 -4.86
C LEU A 47 6.18 9.55 -6.27
N LEU A 48 4.97 9.87 -6.73
CA LEU A 48 4.70 10.43 -8.05
C LEU A 48 4.09 11.82 -7.95
N ASN A 49 4.60 12.75 -8.75
CA ASN A 49 3.99 14.07 -8.99
C ASN A 49 4.21 14.47 -10.46
N MET A 50 3.42 13.88 -11.37
CA MET A 50 3.61 13.87 -12.84
C MET A 50 4.95 13.28 -13.32
N ARG A 51 5.91 13.09 -12.41
CA ARG A 51 7.22 12.46 -12.57
C ARG A 51 7.54 11.67 -11.31
N LEU A 52 8.51 10.77 -11.40
CA LEU A 52 9.09 10.12 -10.24
C LEU A 52 9.76 11.16 -9.33
N VAL A 53 9.33 11.22 -8.08
CA VAL A 53 9.92 12.10 -7.06
C VAL A 53 10.91 11.33 -6.20
N ALA A 54 10.53 10.12 -5.75
CA ALA A 54 11.38 9.24 -4.94
C ALA A 54 10.91 7.78 -5.04
N TYR A 55 11.82 6.84 -4.76
CA TYR A 55 11.49 5.43 -4.59
C TYR A 55 12.42 4.79 -3.56
N GLY A 56 11.92 3.80 -2.82
CA GLY A 56 12.74 3.03 -1.88
C GLY A 56 11.92 2.22 -0.88
N PRO A 57 12.59 1.47 0.02
CA PRO A 57 11.96 0.83 1.16
C PRO A 57 11.26 1.87 2.06
N THR A 58 10.21 1.45 2.75
CA THR A 58 9.49 2.29 3.72
C THR A 58 10.18 2.37 5.08
N GLU A 59 10.95 1.34 5.43
CA GLU A 59 11.82 1.29 6.60
C GLU A 59 13.19 1.94 6.29
N THR A 60 13.68 2.77 7.22
CA THR A 60 15.02 3.41 7.18
C THR A 60 16.05 2.63 7.98
#